data_AF-A0A538RLU7-F1
#
_entry.id   AF-A0A538RLU7-F1
#
_cell.length_a   1.000
_cell.length_b   1.000
_cell.length_c   1.000
_cell.angle_alpha   90.00
_cell.angle_beta   90.00
_cell.angle_gamma   90.00
#
_symmetry.space_group_name_H-M   'P 1'
#
loop_
_entity.id
_entity.type
_entity.pdbx_description
1 polymer ?
#
loop_
_entity_poly.entity_id
_entity_poly.type
_entity_poly.pdbx_seq_one_letter_code
_entity_poly.pdbx_strand_id
1 'polypeptide(L)' 'EGLNERQRLAVVLNKFEDMNYAEIAEVMGLTTKAVKSLLCRARTNLRAVLKDYIYMDGQAVPEAPEE' A
#
# COMPACT_ATOMS: atom_id res chain seq x y z
N GLU A 1 -6.24 -3.49 -12.25
CA GLU A 1 -5.46 -4.37 -11.35
C GLU A 1 -5.37 -3.72 -9.98
N GLY A 2 -5.77 -4.43 -8.92
CA GLY A 2 -5.87 -3.87 -7.56
C GLY A 2 -4.78 -4.36 -6.60
N LEU A 3 -4.91 -4.05 -5.30
CA LEU A 3 -4.09 -4.70 -4.27
C LEU A 3 -4.39 -6.20 -4.24
N ASN A 4 -3.33 -7.01 -4.28
CA ASN A 4 -3.44 -8.43 -3.98
C ASN A 4 -3.81 -8.65 -2.50
N GLU A 5 -4.36 -9.83 -2.17
CA GLU A 5 -4.84 -10.10 -0.80
C GLU A 5 -3.75 -9.91 0.26
N ARG A 6 -2.52 -10.31 -0.02
CA ARG A 6 -1.40 -10.15 0.92
C ARG A 6 -1.07 -8.68 1.18
N GLN A 7 -1.06 -7.85 0.14
CA GLN A 7 -0.86 -6.41 0.23
C GLN A 7 -1.99 -5.75 1.02
N ARG A 8 -3.24 -6.15 0.75
CA ARG A 8 -4.41 -5.64 1.47
C ARG A 8 -4.32 -5.98 2.95
N LEU A 9 -4.05 -7.24 3.27
CA LEU A 9 -3.91 -7.71 4.65
C LEU A 9 -2.79 -6.94 5.38
N ALA A 10 -1.61 -6.80 4.77
CA ALA A 10 -0.51 -6.05 5.39
C ALA A 10 -0.87 -4.58 5.66
N VAL A 11 -1.61 -3.93 4.76
CA VAL A 11 -2.09 -2.55 4.96
C VAL A 11 -3.14 -2.48 6.08
N VAL A 12 -4.04 -3.46 6.15
CA VAL A 12 -5.04 -3.53 7.23
C VAL A 12 -4.36 -3.66 8.59
N LEU A 13 -3.48 -4.66 8.73
CA LEU A 13 -2.74 -4.90 9.97
C LEU A 13 -1.91 -3.66 10.39
N ASN A 14 -1.27 -3.00 9.43
CA ASN A 14 -0.45 -1.83 9.77
C ASN A 14 -1.26 -0.57 10.10
N LYS A 15 -2.40 -0.35 9.43
CA LYS A 15 -3.10 0.95 9.48
C LYS A 15 -4.38 0.94 10.33
N PHE A 16 -4.97 -0.23 10.56
CA PHE A 16 -6.20 -0.40 11.32
C PHE A 16 -5.96 -1.13 12.64
N GLU A 17 -5.00 -2.04 12.70
CA GLU A 17 -4.62 -2.76 13.92
C GLU A 17 -3.37 -2.16 14.59
N ASP A 18 -2.82 -1.05 14.06
CA ASP A 18 -1.60 -0.36 14.52
C ASP A 18 -0.37 -1.28 14.75
N MET A 19 -0.33 -2.42 14.08
CA MET A 19 0.76 -3.38 14.22
C MET A 19 2.04 -2.88 13.57
N ASN A 20 3.16 -3.14 14.23
CA ASN A 20 4.48 -2.83 13.70
C ASN A 20 4.96 -3.89 12.69
N TYR A 21 6.05 -3.62 11.97
CA TYR A 21 6.53 -4.52 10.91
C TYR A 21 6.98 -5.90 11.40
N ALA A 22 7.42 -6.03 12.65
CA ALA A 22 7.81 -7.32 13.23
C ALA A 22 6.58 -8.16 13.57
N GLU A 23 5.55 -7.55 14.16
CA GLU A 23 4.29 -8.23 14.47
C GLU A 23 3.57 -8.68 13.19
N ILE A 24 3.55 -7.83 12.16
CA ILE A 24 2.98 -8.21 10.85
C ILE A 24 3.78 -9.34 10.22
N ALA A 25 5.11 -9.32 10.35
CA ALA A 25 5.97 -10.37 9.82
C ALA A 25 5.69 -11.72 10.49
N GLU A 26 5.50 -11.72 11.81
CA GLU A 26 5.12 -12.90 12.58
C GLU A 26 3.74 -13.43 12.17
N VAL A 27 2.72 -12.58 12.15
CA VAL A 27 1.35 -12.97 11.78
C VAL A 27 1.24 -13.48 10.35
N MET A 28 2.00 -12.89 9.42
CA MET A 28 1.98 -13.30 8.01
C MET A 28 2.98 -14.43 7.68
N GLY A 29 3.81 -14.87 8.63
CA GLY A 29 4.89 -15.83 8.37
C GLY A 29 5.93 -15.32 7.37
N LEU A 30 6.19 -14.01 7.37
CA LEU A 30 7.10 -13.32 6.46
C LEU A 30 8.30 -12.76 7.23
N THR A 31 9.30 -12.26 6.50
CA THR A 31 10.36 -11.46 7.11
C THR A 31 9.95 -9.99 7.17
N THR A 32 10.50 -9.23 8.13
CA THR A 32 10.31 -7.78 8.23
C THR A 32 10.67 -7.06 6.93
N LYS A 33 11.72 -7.52 6.23
CA LYS A 33 12.12 -7.02 4.91
C LYS A 33 11.05 -7.29 3.84
N ALA A 34 10.45 -8.48 3.85
CA ALA A 34 9.35 -8.81 2.95
C ALA A 34 8.12 -7.94 3.21
N VAL A 35 7.74 -7.73 4.49
CA VAL A 35 6.63 -6.84 4.87
C VAL A 35 6.87 -5.41 4.37
N LYS A 36 8.08 -4.86 4.57
CA LYS A 36 8.44 -3.53 4.06
C LYS A 36 8.30 -3.43 2.53
N SER A 37 8.77 -4.44 1.79
CA SER A 37 8.60 -4.52 0.34
C SER A 37 7.13 -4.65 -0.08
N LEU A 38 6.34 -5.39 0.71
CA LEU A 38 4.93 -5.61 0.45
C LEU A 38 4.12 -4.32 0.64
N LEU A 39 4.34 -3.60 1.75
CA LEU A 39 3.69 -2.33 2.07
C LEU A 39 4.06 -1.21 1.07
N CYS A 40 5.32 -1.17 0.63
CA CYS A 40 5.75 -0.22 -0.40
C CYS A 40 4.95 -0.42 -1.69
N ARG A 41 4.92 -1.66 -2.20
CA ARG A 41 4.15 -2.01 -3.40
C ARG A 41 2.64 -1.81 -3.20
N ALA A 42 2.12 -2.15 -2.03
CA ALA A 42 0.72 -1.91 -1.68
C ALA A 42 0.36 -0.43 -1.79
N ARG A 43 1.20 0.48 -1.27
CA ARG A 43 0.98 1.94 -1.37
C ARG A 43 1.04 2.45 -2.82
N THR A 44 1.97 1.97 -3.63
CA THR A 44 2.06 2.34 -5.05
C THR A 44 0.81 1.90 -5.81
N ASN A 45 0.38 0.66 -5.61
CA ASN A 45 -0.84 0.14 -6.21
C ASN A 45 -2.09 0.88 -5.71
N LEU A 46 -2.14 1.22 -4.42
CA LEU A 46 -3.25 1.97 -3.84
C LEU A 46 -3.36 3.35 -4.46
N ARG A 47 -2.23 4.06 -4.65
CA ARG A 47 -2.20 5.36 -5.34
C ARG A 47 -2.67 5.26 -6.78
N ALA A 48 -2.28 4.22 -7.51
CA ALA A 48 -2.71 4.02 -8.90
C ALA A 48 -4.22 3.80 -9.00
N VAL A 49 -4.79 2.96 -8.11
CA VAL A 49 -6.23 2.66 -8.11
C VAL A 49 -7.06 3.84 -7.61
N LEU A 50 -6.60 4.54 -6.58
CA LEU A 50 -7.28 5.72 -6.05
C LEU A 50 -7.02 6.98 -6.88
N LYS A 51 -6.12 6.93 -7.89
CA LYS A 51 -5.83 8.06 -8.78
C LYS A 51 -7.15 8.64 -9.29
N ASP A 52 -7.98 7.80 -9.89
CA ASP A 52 -9.21 8.27 -10.54
C ASP A 52 -10.29 8.74 -9.55
N TYR A 53 -10.24 8.30 -8.28
CA TYR A 53 -11.23 8.65 -7.25
C TYR A 53 -10.84 9.88 -6.43
N ILE A 54 -9.56 10.05 -6.10
CA ILE A 54 -9.06 11.21 -5.33
C ILE A 54 -9.18 12.50 -6.16
N TYR A 55 -9.11 12.40 -7.49
CA TYR A 55 -9.17 13.57 -8.37
C TYR A 55 -10.58 13.95 -8.84
N MET A 56 -11.62 13.20 -8.43
CA MET A 56 -13.02 13.65 -8.58
C MET A 56 -13.35 14.85 -7.68
N ASP A 57 -12.58 15.07 -6.60
CA ASP A 57 -12.71 16.19 -5.65
C ASP A 57 -11.72 17.35 -5.89
N GLY A 58 -11.19 17.50 -7.12
CA GLY A 58 -10.86 18.84 -7.64
C GLY A 58 -9.39 19.31 -7.72
N GLN A 59 -8.37 18.45 -7.61
CA GLN A 59 -7.00 18.85 -8.03
C GLN A 59 -6.22 17.72 -8.70
N ALA A 60 -5.88 17.88 -9.98
CA ALA A 60 -5.02 16.96 -10.71
C ALA A 60 -3.57 16.97 -10.17
N VAL A 61 -2.96 15.79 -10.05
CA VAL A 61 -1.50 15.69 -9.88
C VAL A 61 -0.84 16.27 -11.13
N PRO A 62 0.19 17.13 -11.03
CA PRO A 62 1.06 17.36 -12.16
C PRO A 62 1.59 16.01 -12.61
N GLU A 63 1.40 15.65 -13.89
CA GLU A 63 2.12 14.54 -14.49
C GLU A 63 3.59 14.77 -14.20
N ALA A 64 4.19 13.85 -13.43
CA ALA A 64 5.64 13.85 -13.30
C ALA A 64 6.20 13.83 -14.73
N PRO A 65 7.15 14.72 -15.07
CA PRO A 65 7.63 14.83 -16.43
C PRO A 65 8.09 13.46 -16.90
N GLU A 66 7.56 13.02 -18.05
CA GLU A 66 8.07 11.89 -18.78
C GLU A 66 9.52 12.21 -19.18
N GLU A 67 10.50 11.60 -18.50
CA GLU A 67 11.88 11.45 -18.97
C GLU A 67 12.16 9.98 -19.30
#